data_AF-A0A7C0UQL9-F1
#
_entry.id   AF-A0A7C0UQL9-F1
#
_cell.length_a   1.000
_cell.length_b   1.000
_cell.length_c   1.000
_cell.angle_alpha   90.00
_cell.angle_beta   90.00
_cell.angle_gamma   90.00
#
_symmetry.space_group_name_H-M   'P 1'
#
loop_
_entity.id
_entity.type
_entity.pdbx_description
1 polymer ?
#
loop_
_entity_poly.entity_id
_entity_poly.type
_entity_poly.pdbx_seq_one_letter_code
_entity_poly.pdbx_strand_id
1 'polypeptide(L)'
;MSAIMEFINWLDGMVWGPPIMILLVGTGLLLTIYLAGIQFRRLGWSIKFTLFEGRKRQGEGDITPFQALTATIAGTVGIGNIAGVATAIAAGGPGALFWMWITALVGMATRYSEGLLGVAFRSKLPDEKMIGG
;
A
#
# COMPACT_ATOMS: atom_id res chain seq x y z
N MET A 1 -16.64 -34.04 -7.39
CA MET A 1 -15.96 -33.28 -6.31
C MET A 1 -14.50 -32.98 -6.66
N SER A 2 -13.76 -33.91 -7.29
CA SER A 2 -12.39 -33.68 -7.79
C SER A 2 -12.29 -32.57 -8.86
N ALA A 3 -13.14 -32.57 -9.89
CA ALA A 3 -13.08 -31.58 -10.97
C ALA A 3 -13.31 -30.13 -10.48
N ILE A 4 -14.12 -29.93 -9.44
CA ILE A 4 -14.32 -28.61 -8.82
C ILE A 4 -13.06 -28.19 -8.05
N MET A 5 -12.43 -29.09 -7.30
CA MET A 5 -11.17 -28.78 -6.61
C MET A 5 -10.03 -28.52 -7.58
N GLU A 6 -9.93 -29.26 -8.69
CA GLU A 6 -8.93 -29.01 -9.74
C GLU A 6 -9.12 -27.64 -10.39
N PHE A 7 -10.36 -27.25 -10.69
CA PHE A 7 -10.67 -25.93 -11.23
C PHE A 7 -10.31 -24.81 -10.23
N ILE A 8 -10.63 -24.98 -8.95
CA ILE A 8 -10.29 -24.00 -7.90
C ILE A 8 -8.77 -23.87 -7.76
N ASN A 9 -8.02 -24.98 -7.73
CA ASN A 9 -6.57 -24.95 -7.62
C ASN A 9 -5.90 -24.31 -8.84
N TRP A 10 -6.45 -24.53 -10.04
CA TRP A 10 -5.99 -23.85 -11.25
C TRP A 10 -6.23 -22.35 -11.19
N LEU A 11 -7.42 -21.92 -10.74
CA LEU A 11 -7.72 -20.50 -10.52
C LEU A 11 -6.82 -19.87 -9.45
N ASP A 12 -6.58 -20.58 -8.35
CA ASP A 12 -5.70 -20.13 -7.27
C ASP A 12 -4.27 -19.88 -7.79
N GLY A 13 -3.72 -20.82 -8.56
CA GLY A 13 -2.41 -20.67 -9.19
C GLY A 13 -2.33 -19.55 -10.23
N MET A 14 -3.44 -19.19 -10.87
CA MET A 14 -3.48 -18.07 -11.82
C MET A 14 -3.63 -16.71 -11.12
N VAL A 15 -4.50 -16.63 -10.10
CA VAL A 15 -4.81 -15.39 -9.40
C VAL A 15 -3.75 -15.04 -8.38
N TRP A 16 -3.27 -16.01 -7.58
CA TRP A 16 -2.29 -15.79 -6.51
C TRP A 16 -0.88 -16.20 -6.90
N GLY A 17 -0.70 -16.78 -8.09
CA GLY A 17 0.60 -17.20 -8.59
C GLY A 17 1.39 -16.09 -9.29
N PRO A 18 2.33 -16.48 -10.17
CA PRO A 18 3.27 -15.56 -10.80
C PRO A 18 2.66 -14.34 -11.53
N PRO A 19 1.52 -14.45 -12.24
CA PRO A 19 0.99 -13.32 -13.02
C PRO A 19 0.68 -12.07 -12.17
N ILE A 20 -0.02 -12.25 -11.03
CA ILE A 20 -0.37 -11.11 -10.18
C ILE A 20 0.86 -10.53 -9.47
N MET A 21 1.80 -11.38 -9.09
CA MET A 21 3.05 -10.97 -8.44
C MET A 21 3.90 -10.12 -9.38
N ILE A 22 4.02 -10.56 -10.65
CA ILE A 22 4.72 -9.80 -11.69
C ILE A 22 3.99 -8.48 -11.96
N LEU A 23 2.66 -8.47 -12.00
CA LEU A 23 1.90 -7.26 -12.23
C LEU A 23 2.07 -6.25 -11.08
N LEU A 24 1.98 -6.70 -9.83
CA LEU A 24 2.11 -5.85 -8.64
C LEU A 24 3.53 -5.28 -8.50
N VAL A 25 4.54 -6.16 -8.52
CA VAL A 25 5.95 -5.75 -8.39
C VAL A 25 6.40 -4.98 -9.62
N GLY A 26 6.01 -5.42 -10.82
CA GLY A 26 6.30 -4.75 -12.08
C GLY A 26 5.72 -3.34 -12.13
N THR A 27 4.46 -3.16 -11.73
CA THR A 27 3.84 -1.82 -11.67
C THR A 27 4.55 -0.93 -10.67
N GLY A 28 4.85 -1.44 -9.48
CA GLY A 28 5.59 -0.66 -8.48
C GLY A 28 7.01 -0.30 -8.92
N LEU A 29 7.69 -1.16 -9.67
CA LEU A 29 9.01 -0.87 -10.24
C LEU A 29 8.92 0.19 -11.35
N LEU A 30 7.95 0.05 -12.25
CA LEU A 30 7.69 1.04 -13.31
C LEU A 30 7.39 2.42 -12.71
N LEU A 31 6.51 2.48 -11.71
CA LEU A 31 6.21 3.72 -10.99
C LEU A 31 7.44 4.24 -10.23
N THR A 32 8.23 3.38 -9.60
CA THR A 32 9.47 3.79 -8.93
C THR A 32 10.42 4.48 -9.90
N ILE A 33 10.59 3.93 -11.11
CA ILE A 33 11.45 4.52 -12.15
C ILE A 33 10.84 5.84 -12.65
N TYR A 34 9.54 5.85 -12.97
CA TYR A 34 8.84 7.02 -13.49
C TYR A 34 8.82 8.20 -12.51
N LEU A 35 8.65 7.91 -11.21
CA LEU A 35 8.70 8.90 -10.13
C LEU A 35 10.13 9.18 -9.64
N ALA A 36 11.16 8.68 -10.34
CA ALA A 36 12.57 8.90 -10.04
C ALA A 36 12.95 8.57 -8.58
N GLY A 37 12.45 7.43 -8.08
CA GLY A 37 12.73 6.94 -6.74
C GLY A 37 12.18 7.85 -5.64
N ILE A 38 10.97 8.38 -5.81
CA ILE A 38 10.34 9.33 -4.87
C ILE A 38 10.33 8.81 -3.43
N GLN A 39 10.15 7.50 -3.23
CA GLN A 39 10.16 6.87 -1.92
C GLN A 39 11.51 7.02 -1.21
N PHE A 40 12.63 7.10 -1.92
CA PHE A 40 13.94 7.32 -1.31
C PHE A 40 14.23 8.81 -1.12
N ARG A 41 13.76 9.65 -2.04
CA ARG A 41 14.04 11.10 -2.03
C ARG A 41 13.21 11.89 -1.02
N ARG A 42 11.93 11.53 -0.86
CA ARG A 42 10.95 12.33 -0.11
C ARG A 42 10.55 11.73 1.23
N LEU A 43 10.94 10.49 1.54
CA LEU A 43 10.53 9.82 2.78
C LEU A 43 10.96 10.58 4.03
N GLY A 44 12.23 10.98 4.14
CA GLY A 44 12.72 11.71 5.31
C GLY A 44 12.01 13.05 5.52
N TRP A 45 11.78 13.80 4.45
CA TRP A 45 11.02 15.05 4.51
C TRP A 45 9.55 14.81 4.89
N SER A 46 8.91 13.79 4.32
CA SER A 46 7.49 13.47 4.56
C SER A 46 7.23 13.02 5.99
N ILE A 47 8.14 12.23 6.57
CA ILE A 47 8.07 11.81 7.97
C ILE A 47 8.17 13.03 8.89
N LYS A 48 9.18 13.89 8.64
CA LYS A 48 9.37 15.11 9.45
C LYS A 48 8.14 16.02 9.37
N PHE A 49 7.66 16.28 8.16
CA PHE A 49 6.49 17.13 7.94
C PHE A 49 5.25 16.56 8.63
N THR A 50 4.93 15.29 8.40
CA THR A 50 3.68 14.70 8.91
C THR A 50 3.69 14.54 10.44
N LEU A 51 4.83 14.19 11.05
CA LEU A 51 4.91 13.94 12.49
C LEU A 51 5.06 15.21 13.33
N PHE A 52 5.72 16.26 12.81
CA PHE A 52 6.00 17.48 13.57
C PHE A 52 5.13 18.66 13.16
N GLU A 53 4.97 18.90 11.85
CA GLU A 53 4.27 20.09 11.32
C GLU A 53 2.79 19.77 10.99
N GLY A 54 2.49 18.53 10.61
CA GLY A 54 1.18 18.03 10.21
C GLY A 54 0.20 17.72 11.35
N ARG A 55 0.51 18.11 12.60
CA ARG A 55 -0.39 17.96 13.76
C ARG A 55 -1.41 19.09 13.88
N LYS A 56 -1.19 20.21 13.17
CA LYS A 56 -2.14 21.32 13.08
C LYS A 56 -2.89 21.24 11.75
N ARG A 57 -4.17 21.64 11.74
CA ARG A 57 -4.95 21.72 10.50
C ARG A 57 -4.35 22.81 9.61
N GLN A 58 -3.84 22.41 8.44
CA GLN A 58 -3.33 23.31 7.42
C GLN A 58 -4.04 22.99 6.10
N GLY A 59 -4.70 23.98 5.51
CA GLY A 59 -5.36 23.88 4.19
C GLY A 59 -6.80 23.35 4.19
N GLU A 60 -7.32 23.14 2.99
CA GLU A 60 -8.67 22.62 2.70
C GLU A 60 -8.70 21.09 2.82
N GLY A 61 -8.96 20.60 4.04
CA GLY A 61 -9.15 19.19 4.36
C GLY A 61 -9.89 19.00 5.68
N ASP A 62 -10.60 17.88 5.80
CA ASP A 62 -11.44 17.55 6.96
C ASP A 62 -10.62 17.09 8.17
N ILE A 63 -9.44 16.52 7.93
CA ILE A 63 -8.55 15.96 8.95
C ILE A 63 -7.13 16.48 8.77
N THR A 64 -6.35 16.47 9.86
CA THR A 64 -4.93 16.85 9.80
C THR A 64 -4.10 15.79 9.07
N PRO A 65 -2.95 16.15 8.45
CA PRO A 65 -2.04 15.19 7.83
C PRO A 65 -1.64 14.05 8.77
N PHE A 66 -1.43 14.35 10.06
CA PHE A 66 -1.14 13.34 11.07
C PHE A 66 -2.32 12.38 11.28
N GLN A 67 -3.55 12.89 11.39
CA GLN A 67 -4.75 12.06 11.52
C GLN A 67 -4.98 11.18 10.29
N ALA A 68 -4.75 11.69 9.08
CA ALA A 68 -4.84 10.91 7.85
C ALA A 68 -3.82 9.75 7.83
N LEU A 69 -2.58 10.01 8.26
CA LEU A 69 -1.56 8.99 8.41
C LEU A 69 -1.97 7.93 9.43
N THR A 70 -2.41 8.34 10.62
CA THR A 70 -2.82 7.40 11.67
C THR A 70 -4.03 6.56 11.24
N ALA A 71 -5.01 7.15 10.55
CA ALA A 71 -6.16 6.41 10.02
C ALA A 71 -5.72 5.36 8.97
N THR A 72 -4.79 5.72 8.09
CA THR A 72 -4.25 4.80 7.08
C THR A 72 -3.45 3.67 7.72
N ILE A 73 -2.65 3.96 8.75
CA ILE A 73 -1.91 2.93 9.51
C ILE A 73 -2.88 2.01 10.25
N ALA A 74 -3.90 2.56 10.91
CA ALA A 74 -4.91 1.77 11.62
C ALA A 74 -5.70 0.86 10.65
N GLY A 75 -5.98 1.31 9.44
CA GLY A 75 -6.64 0.50 8.41
C GLY A 75 -5.76 -0.57 7.77
N THR A 76 -4.43 -0.44 7.85
CA THR A 76 -3.49 -1.38 7.21
C THR A 76 -2.78 -2.31 8.19
N VAL A 77 -2.66 -1.95 9.48
CA VAL A 77 -2.04 -2.78 10.51
C VAL A 77 -3.12 -3.54 11.27
N GLY A 78 -3.02 -4.87 11.26
CA GLY A 78 -3.95 -5.72 11.99
C GLY A 78 -3.39 -7.12 12.25
N ILE A 79 -4.18 -7.95 12.96
CA ILE A 79 -3.83 -9.33 13.31
C ILE A 79 -3.47 -10.14 12.05
N GLY A 80 -4.17 -9.89 10.94
CA GLY A 80 -3.92 -10.53 9.65
C GLY A 80 -2.48 -10.34 9.14
N ASN A 81 -1.90 -9.15 9.30
CA ASN A 81 -0.50 -8.92 8.89
C ASN A 81 0.48 -9.71 9.76
N ILE A 82 0.21 -9.81 11.06
CA ILE A 82 1.09 -10.55 12.00
C ILE A 82 1.03 -12.04 11.68
N ALA A 83 -0.17 -12.60 11.56
CA ALA A 83 -0.38 -14.01 11.20
C ALA A 83 0.15 -14.32 9.78
N GLY A 84 -0.01 -13.39 8.85
CA GLY A 84 0.50 -13.50 7.48
C GLY A 84 2.02 -13.54 7.43
N VAL A 85 2.71 -12.65 8.15
CA VAL A 85 4.17 -12.69 8.29
C VAL A 85 4.63 -14.01 8.92
N ALA A 86 3.98 -14.44 10.00
CA ALA A 86 4.31 -15.71 10.67
C ALA A 86 4.15 -16.91 9.72
N THR A 87 3.06 -16.95 8.95
CA THR A 87 2.80 -18.01 7.96
C THR A 87 3.80 -17.97 6.81
N ALA A 88 4.15 -16.78 6.31
CA ALA A 88 5.12 -16.62 5.24
C ALA A 88 6.52 -17.09 5.66
N ILE A 89 6.94 -16.81 6.90
CA ILE A 89 8.20 -17.30 7.44
C ILE A 89 8.15 -18.81 7.68
N ALA A 90 7.04 -19.33 8.22
CA ALA A 90 6.88 -20.76 8.47
C ALA A 90 6.88 -21.58 7.18
N ALA A 91 6.24 -21.08 6.11
CA ALA A 91 6.12 -21.77 4.82
C ALA A 91 7.33 -21.51 3.88
N GLY A 92 7.81 -20.27 3.81
CA GLY A 92 8.88 -19.84 2.89
C GLY A 92 10.27 -19.78 3.51
N GLY A 93 10.40 -20.05 4.81
CA GLY A 93 11.65 -19.95 5.55
C GLY A 93 12.05 -18.50 5.87
N PRO A 94 13.23 -18.31 6.51
CA PRO A 94 13.67 -16.98 6.97
C PRO A 94 13.92 -15.99 5.82
N GLY A 95 14.16 -16.47 4.60
CA GLY A 95 14.34 -15.64 3.40
C GLY A 95 13.08 -14.87 2.98
N ALA A 96 11.90 -15.25 3.46
CA ALA A 96 10.65 -14.54 3.17
C ALA A 96 10.70 -13.08 3.63
N LEU A 97 11.32 -12.80 4.79
CA LEU A 97 11.43 -11.44 5.34
C LEU A 97 12.15 -10.48 4.39
N PHE A 98 13.23 -10.94 3.75
CA PHE A 98 13.97 -10.13 2.79
C PHE A 98 13.06 -9.71 1.63
N TRP A 99 12.32 -10.65 1.06
CA TRP A 99 11.39 -10.38 -0.03
C TRP A 99 10.21 -9.51 0.39
N MET A 100 9.73 -9.62 1.64
CA MET A 100 8.71 -8.72 2.18
C MET A 100 9.19 -7.28 2.24
N TRP A 101 10.44 -7.03 2.61
CA TRP A 101 11.00 -5.67 2.57
C TRP A 101 11.17 -5.14 1.15
N ILE A 102 11.69 -5.96 0.22
CA ILE A 102 11.83 -5.55 -1.18
C ILE A 102 10.47 -5.21 -1.81
N THR A 103 9.46 -6.07 -1.61
CA THR A 103 8.11 -5.82 -2.11
C THR A 103 7.47 -4.60 -1.45
N ALA A 104 7.71 -4.36 -0.15
CA ALA A 104 7.26 -3.13 0.52
C ALA A 104 7.94 -1.87 -0.06
N LEU A 105 9.25 -1.91 -0.32
CA LEU A 105 10.00 -0.80 -0.92
C LEU A 105 9.46 -0.42 -2.31
N VAL A 106 9.13 -1.43 -3.12
CA VAL A 106 8.54 -1.25 -4.44
C VAL A 106 7.08 -0.78 -4.34
N GLY A 107 6.31 -1.35 -3.42
CA GLY A 107 4.91 -1.01 -3.19
C GLY A 107 4.67 0.41 -2.67
N MET A 108 5.67 1.04 -2.03
CA MET A 108 5.57 2.44 -1.60
C MET A 108 5.29 3.40 -2.76
N ALA A 109 5.87 3.17 -3.94
CA ALA A 109 5.63 4.02 -5.11
C ALA A 109 4.18 3.89 -5.61
N THR A 110 3.63 2.68 -5.60
CA THR A 110 2.23 2.40 -5.94
C THR A 110 1.30 3.09 -4.95
N ARG A 111 1.51 2.90 -3.65
CA ARG A 111 0.70 3.53 -2.59
C ARG A 111 0.74 5.05 -2.61
N TYR A 112 1.90 5.62 -2.93
CA TYR A 112 2.02 7.06 -3.14
C TYR A 112 1.17 7.52 -4.32
N SER A 113 1.21 6.79 -5.43
CA SER A 113 0.45 7.13 -6.64
C SER A 113 -1.05 7.02 -6.41
N GLU A 114 -1.52 5.99 -5.70
CA GLU A 114 -2.91 5.86 -5.25
C GLU A 114 -3.34 7.07 -4.41
N GLY A 115 -2.56 7.43 -3.38
CA GLY A 115 -2.86 8.60 -2.54
C GLY A 115 -2.87 9.92 -3.33
N LEU A 116 -1.97 10.08 -4.29
CA LEU A 116 -1.93 11.26 -5.16
C LEU A 116 -3.17 11.35 -6.05
N LEU A 117 -3.57 10.24 -6.68
CA LEU A 117 -4.76 10.17 -7.52
C LEU A 117 -6.03 10.41 -6.70
N GLY A 118 -6.11 9.82 -5.50
CA GLY A 118 -7.23 10.04 -4.59
C GLY A 118 -7.38 11.49 -4.16
N VAL A 119 -6.29 12.26 -4.06
CA VAL A 119 -6.35 13.72 -3.83
C VAL A 119 -6.67 14.49 -5.11
N ALA A 120 -6.13 14.08 -6.26
CA ALA A 120 -6.36 14.74 -7.54
C ALA A 120 -7.81 14.63 -8.03
N PHE A 121 -8.45 13.49 -7.77
CA PHE A 121 -9.82 13.19 -8.20
C PHE A 121 -10.85 13.28 -7.07
N ARG A 122 -10.50 13.86 -5.92
CA ARG A 122 -11.44 14.04 -4.81
C ARG A 122 -12.58 14.97 -5.19
N SER A 123 -13.78 14.63 -4.77
CA SER A 123 -14.99 15.43 -4.95
C SER A 123 -15.53 15.89 -3.59
N LYS A 124 -16.11 17.10 -3.57
CA LYS A 124 -16.76 17.65 -2.38
C LYS A 124 -18.25 17.32 -2.41
N LEU A 125 -18.75 16.66 -1.37
CA LEU A 125 -20.18 16.37 -1.21
C LEU A 125 -20.95 17.64 -0.81
N PRO A 126 -22.29 17.63 -0.96
CA PRO A 126 -23.16 18.72 -0.50
C PRO A 126 -23.01 19.04 0.99
N ASP A 127 -22.69 18.03 1.82
CA ASP A 127 -22.43 18.17 3.27
C ASP A 127 -21.00 18.63 3.59
N GLU A 128 -20.31 19.26 2.63
CA GLU A 128 -18.92 19.72 2.67
C GLU A 128 -17.82 18.67 2.89
N LYS A 129 -18.19 17.40 3.07
CA LYS A 129 -17.25 16.28 3.22
C LYS A 129 -16.50 15.98 1.93
N MET A 130 -15.23 15.62 2.06
CA MET A 130 -14.40 15.20 0.92
C MET A 130 -14.47 13.68 0.71
N ILE A 131 -14.72 13.24 -0.53
CA ILE A 131 -14.60 11.83 -0.94
C ILE A 131 -13.55 11.68 -2.02
N GLY A 132 -12.71 10.64 -1.93
CA GLY A 132 -11.66 10.33 -2.88
C GLY A 132 -11.15 8.92 -2.66
N GLY A 133 -10.56 8.31 -3.69
CA GLY A 133 -10.06 6.94 -3.70
C GLY A 133 -8.92 6.77 -4.68
#